data_AF-A0A3B7MCI5-F1
#
_entry.id   AF-A0A3B7MCI5-F1
#
_cell.length_a   1.000
_cell.length_b   1.000
_cell.length_c   1.000
_cell.angle_alpha   90.00
_cell.angle_beta   90.00
_cell.angle_gamma   90.00
#
_symmetry.space_group_name_H-M   'P 1'
#
loop_
_entity.id
_entity.type
_entity.pdbx_description
1 polymer ?
#
loop_
_entity_poly.entity_id
_entity_poly.type
_entity_poly.pdbx_seq_one_letter_code
_entity_poly.pdbx_strand_id
1 'polypeptide(L)' 'MSEPTPDDLTPQFGWSRYAELINGRFAMIGFIALLVLEWVTGQDFFTWVGLR' A
#
# COMPACT_ATOMS: atom_id res chain seq x y z
N MET A 1 -12.23 -12.66 19.72
CA MET A 1 -11.81 -11.36 19.17
C MET A 1 -10.65 -10.92 20.04
N SER A 2 -9.41 -11.08 19.57
CA SER A 2 -8.24 -10.67 20.35
C SER A 2 -8.27 -9.16 20.45
N GLU A 3 -8.34 -8.61 21.66
CA GLU A 3 -8.26 -7.17 21.86
C GLU A 3 -6.92 -6.67 21.30
N PRO A 4 -6.89 -5.53 20.58
CA PRO A 4 -5.63 -4.91 20.19
C PRO A 4 -4.87 -4.58 21.47
N THR A 5 -3.73 -5.24 21.67
CA THR A 5 -2.86 -4.94 22.81
C THR A 5 -2.31 -3.53 22.57
N PRO A 6 -2.15 -2.67 23.60
CA PRO A 6 -1.71 -1.28 23.40
C PRO A 6 -0.43 -1.11 22.57
N ASP A 7 0.40 -2.15 22.52
CA ASP A 7 1.65 -2.20 21.77
C ASP A 7 1.48 -2.36 20.24
N ASP A 8 0.30 -2.74 19.75
CA ASP A 8 0.06 -2.95 18.31
C ASP A 8 0.04 -1.63 17.50
N LEU A 9 -0.12 -0.50 18.19
CA LEU A 9 -0.18 0.84 17.62
C LEU A 9 1.07 1.67 17.90
N THR A 10 2.02 1.12 18.67
CA THR A 10 3.28 1.82 18.95
C THR A 10 4.18 1.78 17.70
N PRO A 11 4.87 2.89 17.35
CA PRO A 11 5.79 2.88 16.23
C PRO A 11 6.96 1.96 16.52
N GLN A 12 7.00 0.81 15.84
CA GLN A 12 8.01 -0.21 16.02
C GLN A 12 8.66 -0.57 14.68
N PHE A 13 9.99 -0.61 14.66
CA PHE A 13 10.77 -1.06 13.51
C PHE A 13 10.81 -2.59 13.44
N GLY A 14 10.82 -3.14 12.23
CA GLY A 14 10.84 -4.59 11.97
C GLY A 14 9.50 -5.14 11.48
N TRP A 15 9.31 -6.46 11.59
CA TRP A 15 8.10 -7.18 11.19
C TRP A 15 7.01 -7.06 12.26
N SER A 16 6.62 -5.82 12.58
CA SER A 16 5.60 -5.51 13.58
C SER A 16 4.22 -5.32 12.91
N ARG A 17 3.14 -5.53 13.67
CA ARG A 17 1.76 -5.25 13.21
C ARG A 17 1.60 -3.79 12.79
N TYR A 18 2.24 -2.86 13.49
CA TYR A 18 2.28 -1.45 13.12
C TYR A 18 2.89 -1.25 11.71
N ALA A 19 4.02 -1.90 11.42
CA ALA A 19 4.67 -1.82 10.12
C ALA A 19 3.80 -2.43 9.01
N GLU A 20 3.13 -3.55 9.27
CA GLU A 20 2.18 -4.16 8.33
C GLU A 20 1.01 -3.24 7.98
N LEU A 21 0.40 -2.60 9.00
CA LEU A 21 -0.70 -1.65 8.80
C LEU A 21 -0.26 -0.44 7.97
N ILE A 22 0.91 0.11 8.27
CA ILE A 22 1.46 1.26 7.54
C ILE A 22 1.79 0.89 6.10
N ASN A 23 2.46 -0.24 5.87
CA ASN A 23 2.76 -0.74 4.53
C ASN A 23 1.48 -1.01 3.73
N GLY A 24 0.46 -1.59 4.36
CA GLY A 24 -0.85 -1.81 3.74
C GLY A 24 -1.53 -0.51 3.31
N ARG A 25 -1.46 0.55 4.13
CA ARG A 25 -1.99 1.88 3.77
C ARG A 25 -1.24 2.50 2.59
N PHE A 26 0.09 2.40 2.59
CA PHE A 26 0.89 2.85 1.46
C PHE A 26 0.57 2.09 0.18
N ALA A 27 0.35 0.77 0.27
CA ALA A 27 -0.06 -0.04 -0.88
C ALA A 27 -1.43 0.39 -1.43
N MET A 28 -2.42 0.66 -0.57
CA MET A 28 -3.74 1.17 -1.01
C MET A 28 -3.62 2.52 -1.70
N ILE A 29 -2.83 3.45 -1.14
CA ILE A 29 -2.60 4.76 -1.74
C ILE A 29 -1.88 4.62 -3.09
N GLY A 30 -0.85 3.78 -3.15
CA GLY A 30 -0.10 3.52 -4.38
C GLY A 30 -0.98 2.93 -5.47
N PHE A 31 -1.85 1.98 -5.12
CA PHE A 31 -2.79 1.38 -6.08
C PHE A 31 -3.79 2.41 -6.62
N ILE A 32 -4.38 3.24 -5.77
CA ILE A 32 -5.29 4.31 -6.22
C ILE A 32 -4.55 5.32 -7.10
N ALA A 33 -3.33 5.69 -6.73
CA ALA A 33 -2.50 6.60 -7.52
C ALA A 33 -2.19 6.02 -8.92
N LEU A 34 -1.94 4.70 -9.03
CA LEU A 34 -1.77 4.03 -10.31
C LEU A 34 -3.04 4.12 -11.18
N LEU A 35 -4.21 3.83 -10.62
CA LEU A 35 -5.48 3.93 -11.37
C LEU A 35 -5.74 5.36 -11.86
N VAL A 36 -5.46 6.36 -11.02
CA VAL A 36 -5.59 7.78 -11.41
C VAL A 36 -4.60 8.13 -12.51
N LEU A 37 -3.36 7.65 -12.42
CA LEU A 37 -2.34 7.87 -13.43
C LEU A 37 -2.77 7.28 -14.77
N GLU A 38 -3.22 6.02 -14.79
CA GLU A 38 -3.73 5.34 -15.98
C GLU A 38 -4.89 6.10 -16.60
N TRP A 39 -5.81 6.62 -15.78
CA TRP A 39 -6.94 7.41 -16.27
C TRP A 39 -6.51 8.74 -16.91
N VAL A 40 -5.52 9.43 -16.33
CA VAL A 40 -5.03 10.73 -16.83
C VAL A 40 -4.13 10.58 -18.06
N THR A 41 -3.24 9.58 -18.07
CA THR A 41 -2.32 9.35 -19.20
C THR A 41 -2.92 8.51 -20.31
N GLY A 42 -3.97 7.72 -20.04
CA GLY A 42 -4.56 6.78 -20.98
C GLY A 42 -3.61 5.64 -21.38
N GLN A 43 -2.51 5.45 -20.64
CA GLN A 43 -1.51 4.42 -20.88
C GLN A 43 -1.50 3.47 -19.69
N ASP A 44 -1.81 2.19 -19.95
CA ASP A 44 -1.82 1.17 -18.91
C ASP A 44 -0.42 1.00 -18.31
N PHE A 45 -0.36 0.80 -17.00
CA PHE A 45 0.89 0.47 -16.29
C PHE A 45 1.64 -0.70 -16.95
N PHE A 46 0.91 -1.69 -17.47
CA PHE A 46 1.47 -2.84 -18.20
C PHE A 46 2.26 -2.44 -19.45
N THR A 47 1.89 -1.36 -20.12
CA THR A 47 2.64 -0.82 -21.26
C THR A 47 4.00 -0.28 -20.80
N TRP A 48 4.05 0.32 -19.61
CA TRP A 48 5.28 0.90 -19.05
C TRP A 48 6.24 -0.18 -18.53
N VAL A 49 5.69 -1.27 -17.98
CA VAL A 49 6.46 -2.44 -17.52
C VAL A 49 6.90 -3.36 -18.69
N GLY A 50 6.42 -3.11 -19.92
CA GLY A 50 6.83 -3.87 -21.11
C GLY A 50 6.15 -5.23 -21.24
N LEU A 51 4.98 -5.41 -20.62
CA LEU A 51 4.20 -6.66 -20.65
C LEU A 51 3.19 -6.73 -21.83
N ARG A 52 3.33 -5.86 -22.84
CA ARG A 52 2.52 -5.89 -24.07
C ARG A 52 3.40 -5.77 -25.31
#